data_AF-A0A084XVK8-F1
#
_entry.id   AF-A0A084XVK8-F1
#
_cell.length_a   1.000
_cell.length_b   1.000
_cell.length_c   1.000
_cell.angle_alpha   90.00
_cell.angle_beta   90.00
_cell.angle_gamma   90.00
#
_symmetry.space_group_name_H-M   'P 1'
#
loop_
_entity.id
_entity.type
_entity.pdbx_description
1 polymer ?
#
loop_
_entity_poly.entity_id
_entity_poly.type
_entity_poly.pdbx_seq_one_letter_code
_entity_poly.pdbx_strand_id
1 'polypeptide(L)'
;MLRFSLFLASMMAASTSTAGGGSQCPVDTVPIQIVNEIRSGPEAILSTAKTSDSNPHFGAFVTAVTEHVAARLARDKLCIDSANSKKRSLLQFVNWPLDTSGNEPLAPVPSLLDARPSDGCRISSPWIDLAFERRPVPWIRAVVRWNQRQLLADQAMLAGARNVSAGLAMPLKQSEFIHFAEGEYADSEIDHQPAAKPIEERVPPDLLWLFRRAWQSTRGPFSRGARSAMNRAMEKGAERYTALVIALIDRCFASSGAEIHYNSIFDIADLISLEQYKINTPIR
;
A
#
# COMPACT_ATOMS: atom_id res chain seq x y z
N MET A 1 62.01 8.66 -12.74
CA MET A 1 61.65 8.87 -11.32
C MET A 1 60.24 9.45 -11.28
N LEU A 2 59.30 8.67 -10.78
CA LEU A 2 57.86 8.99 -10.73
C LEU A 2 57.56 10.08 -9.68
N ARG A 3 56.76 11.07 -10.06
CA ARG A 3 55.91 11.86 -9.16
C ARG A 3 54.60 12.15 -9.88
N PHE A 4 53.53 11.43 -9.50
CA PHE A 4 52.16 11.79 -9.86
C PHE A 4 51.49 12.33 -8.59
N SER A 5 51.20 13.62 -8.61
CA SER A 5 50.46 14.34 -7.57
C SER A 5 48.95 14.23 -7.84
N LEU A 6 48.18 14.16 -6.75
CA LEU A 6 46.73 14.13 -6.70
C LEU A 6 46.07 15.31 -7.44
N PHE A 7 45.01 15.04 -8.20
CA PHE A 7 44.01 16.02 -8.60
C PHE A 7 42.78 15.91 -7.68
N LEU A 8 42.57 16.93 -6.83
CA LEU A 8 41.27 17.28 -6.28
C LEU A 8 40.67 18.36 -7.18
N ALA A 9 39.55 18.07 -7.85
CA ALA A 9 38.78 19.07 -8.57
C ALA A 9 37.70 19.65 -7.64
N SER A 10 37.91 20.90 -7.23
CA SER A 10 36.85 21.74 -6.65
C SER A 10 35.93 22.21 -7.77
N MET A 11 34.69 21.72 -7.81
CA MET A 11 33.65 22.38 -8.60
C MET A 11 33.11 23.58 -7.82
N MET A 12 33.41 24.77 -8.32
CA MET A 12 32.74 26.01 -7.93
C MET A 12 31.33 26.04 -8.55
N ALA A 13 30.31 26.19 -7.71
CA ALA A 13 28.98 26.58 -8.15
C ALA A 13 28.98 28.10 -8.36
N ALA A 14 28.88 28.54 -9.62
CA ALA A 14 28.69 29.94 -9.96
C ALA A 14 27.24 30.35 -9.69
N SER A 15 27.04 31.30 -8.78
CA SER A 15 25.75 31.91 -8.51
C SER A 15 25.52 33.09 -9.45
N THR A 16 24.72 32.89 -10.51
CA THR A 16 24.16 34.00 -11.27
C THR A 16 22.81 34.39 -10.66
N SER A 17 22.82 35.52 -9.95
CA SER A 17 21.63 36.26 -9.52
C SER A 17 21.03 36.99 -10.71
N THR A 18 19.78 36.65 -11.06
CA THR A 18 18.91 37.50 -11.88
C THR A 18 17.59 37.66 -11.16
N ALA A 19 17.33 38.90 -10.73
CA ALA A 19 16.08 39.36 -10.18
C ALA A 19 14.97 39.28 -11.24
N GLY A 20 13.93 38.51 -10.94
CA GLY A 20 12.68 38.44 -11.67
C GLY A 20 11.66 37.77 -10.76
N GLY A 21 10.72 38.55 -10.24
CA GLY A 21 9.67 38.09 -9.34
C GLY A 21 8.75 37.08 -10.03
N GLY A 22 9.08 35.81 -9.88
CA GLY A 22 8.16 34.69 -9.97
C GLY A 22 8.38 33.87 -8.71
N SER A 23 7.41 33.87 -7.80
CA SER A 23 7.38 32.89 -6.70
C SER A 23 7.16 31.51 -7.32
N GLN A 24 8.24 30.93 -7.86
CA GLN A 24 8.29 29.51 -8.17
C GLN A 24 8.31 28.82 -6.82
N CYS A 25 7.25 28.08 -6.49
CA CYS A 25 7.31 27.15 -5.38
C CYS A 25 8.61 26.35 -5.54
N PRO A 26 9.52 26.31 -4.55
CA PRO A 26 10.47 25.22 -4.52
C PRO A 26 9.61 23.94 -4.58
N VAL A 27 9.98 23.00 -5.46
CA VAL A 27 9.33 21.68 -5.48
C VAL A 27 9.77 21.01 -4.18
N ASP A 28 9.10 21.37 -3.09
CA ASP A 28 9.31 20.76 -1.80
C ASP A 28 8.79 19.34 -1.93
N THR A 29 9.73 18.40 -2.03
CA THR A 29 9.43 16.98 -2.08
C THR A 29 8.68 16.63 -0.81
N VAL A 30 7.43 16.15 -0.95
CA VAL A 30 6.64 15.67 0.19
C VAL A 30 7.47 14.62 0.93
N PRO A 31 7.72 14.76 2.24
CA PRO A 31 8.43 13.75 3.01
C PRO A 31 7.78 12.38 2.85
N ILE A 32 8.61 11.37 2.58
CA ILE A 32 8.20 9.98 2.42
C ILE A 32 8.71 9.18 3.60
N GLN A 33 7.82 8.41 4.21
CA GLN A 33 8.17 7.41 5.22
C GLN A 33 7.78 6.04 4.69
N ILE A 34 8.74 5.12 4.64
CA ILE A 34 8.49 3.72 4.28
C ILE A 34 8.53 2.89 5.55
N VAL A 35 7.48 2.12 5.79
CA VAL A 35 7.35 1.22 6.93
C VAL A 35 7.21 -0.20 6.41
N ASN A 36 8.31 -0.95 6.52
CA ASN A 36 8.35 -2.39 6.23
C ASN A 36 8.21 -3.14 7.55
N GLU A 37 7.20 -4.02 7.67
CA GLU A 37 6.94 -4.90 8.81
C GLU A 37 7.28 -4.29 10.18
N ILE A 38 6.29 -3.65 10.82
CA ILE A 38 6.51 -2.99 12.11
C ILE A 38 6.82 -4.04 13.18
N ARG A 39 8.12 -4.31 13.40
CA ARG A 39 8.58 -4.98 14.61
C ARG A 39 8.39 -4.00 15.76
N SER A 40 7.68 -4.43 16.80
CA SER A 40 7.50 -3.70 18.04
C SER A 40 8.86 -3.43 18.70
N GLY A 41 9.47 -2.30 18.37
CA GLY A 41 10.71 -1.81 18.97
C GLY A 41 10.65 -0.28 19.08
N PRO A 42 11.20 0.34 20.14
CA PRO A 42 11.01 1.76 20.45
C PRO A 42 11.74 2.75 19.52
N GLU A 43 12.32 2.31 18.41
CA GLU A 43 13.01 3.17 17.44
C GLU A 43 12.49 2.91 16.02
N ALA A 44 11.30 3.42 15.70
CA ALA A 44 10.88 3.60 14.32
C ALA A 44 11.71 4.76 13.71
N ILE A 45 12.95 4.46 13.32
CA ILE A 45 13.85 5.43 12.68
C ILE A 45 13.20 5.92 11.37
N LEU A 46 13.06 7.24 11.26
CA LEU A 46 12.77 7.96 10.02
C LEU A 46 13.82 7.60 8.96
N SER A 47 13.51 6.64 8.09
CA SER A 47 14.37 6.30 6.97
C SER A 47 13.87 7.02 5.72
N THR A 48 14.66 7.97 5.23
CA THR A 48 14.54 8.53 3.89
C THR A 48 14.77 7.40 2.87
N ALA A 49 13.70 7.05 2.15
CA ALA A 49 13.65 6.25 0.92
C ALA A 49 14.91 5.39 0.62
N LYS A 50 15.13 4.34 1.40
CA LYS A 50 15.74 3.11 0.88
C LYS A 50 14.63 2.08 0.80
N THR A 51 13.96 2.02 -0.34
CA THR A 51 13.13 0.88 -0.71
C THR A 51 14.03 -0.35 -0.59
N SER A 52 13.71 -1.24 0.36
CA SER A 52 14.39 -2.53 0.49
C SER A 52 14.35 -3.23 -0.86
N ASP A 53 15.51 -3.63 -1.39
CA ASP A 53 15.68 -4.32 -2.69
C ASP A 53 14.86 -5.64 -2.80
N SER A 54 14.20 -6.07 -1.72
CA SER A 54 13.48 -7.34 -1.63
C SER A 54 12.10 -7.38 -2.31
N ASN A 55 11.50 -6.24 -2.69
CA ASN A 55 10.20 -6.23 -3.40
C ASN A 55 10.13 -5.13 -4.47
N PRO A 56 10.46 -5.45 -5.74
CA PRO A 56 10.49 -4.46 -6.82
C PRO A 56 9.12 -3.85 -7.13
N HIS A 57 8.03 -4.61 -6.96
CA HIS A 57 6.67 -4.12 -7.21
C HIS A 57 6.23 -3.10 -6.15
N PHE A 58 6.58 -3.32 -4.89
CA PHE A 58 6.33 -2.33 -3.84
C PHE A 58 7.16 -1.06 -4.07
N GLY A 59 8.43 -1.20 -4.49
CA GLY A 59 9.26 -0.05 -4.87
C GLY A 59 8.62 0.76 -6.01
N ALA A 60 8.21 0.09 -7.09
CA ALA A 60 7.53 0.74 -8.21
C ALA A 60 6.22 1.43 -7.81
N PHE A 61 5.44 0.81 -6.91
CA PHE A 61 4.23 1.39 -6.34
C PHE A 61 4.52 2.68 -5.56
N VAL A 62 5.52 2.68 -4.66
CA VAL A 62 5.92 3.87 -3.89
C VAL A 62 6.34 5.00 -4.81
N THR A 63 7.15 4.69 -5.82
CA THR A 63 7.60 5.67 -6.82
C THR A 63 6.42 6.25 -7.59
N ALA A 64 5.56 5.41 -8.18
CA ALA A 64 4.44 5.88 -8.99
C ALA A 64 3.46 6.76 -8.22
N VAL A 65 3.09 6.37 -6.99
CA VAL A 65 2.19 7.17 -6.15
C VAL A 65 2.84 8.50 -5.75
N THR A 66 4.12 8.47 -5.37
CA THR A 66 4.86 9.68 -4.98
C THR A 66 4.98 10.66 -6.14
N GLU A 67 5.40 10.18 -7.31
CA GLU A 67 5.54 10.99 -8.52
C GLU A 67 4.20 11.58 -8.95
N HIS A 68 3.10 10.81 -8.85
CA HIS A 68 1.76 11.30 -9.14
C HIS A 68 1.35 12.43 -8.20
N VAL A 69 1.55 12.28 -6.89
CA VAL A 69 1.24 13.33 -5.91
C VAL A 69 2.07 14.58 -6.17
N ALA A 70 3.38 14.44 -6.40
CA ALA A 70 4.27 15.56 -6.70
C ALA A 70 3.83 16.30 -7.98
N ALA A 71 3.52 15.56 -9.04
CA ALA A 71 3.01 16.13 -10.29
C ALA A 71 1.67 16.86 -10.10
N ARG A 72 0.77 16.30 -9.26
CA ARG A 72 -0.53 16.93 -8.95
C ARG A 72 -0.36 18.25 -8.20
N LEU A 73 0.49 18.27 -7.17
CA LEU A 73 0.79 19.48 -6.40
C LEU A 73 1.43 20.57 -7.26
N ALA A 74 2.39 20.19 -8.12
CA ALA A 74 3.04 21.11 -9.05
C ALA A 74 2.03 21.72 -10.06
N ARG A 75 1.18 20.89 -10.65
CA ARG A 75 0.12 21.30 -11.58
C ARG A 75 -0.87 22.28 -10.94
N ASP A 76 -1.25 22.02 -9.70
CA ASP A 76 -2.20 22.85 -8.94
C ASP A 76 -1.51 24.08 -8.30
N LYS A 77 -0.19 24.25 -8.51
CA LYS A 77 0.65 25.32 -7.96
C LYS A 77 0.56 25.42 -6.43
N LEU A 78 0.48 24.28 -5.77
CA LEU A 78 0.38 24.18 -4.32
C LEU A 78 1.79 24.04 -3.72
N CYS A 79 2.32 25.13 -3.18
CA CYS A 79 3.55 25.06 -2.40
C CYS A 79 3.21 24.48 -1.02
N ILE A 80 3.75 23.31 -0.70
CA ILE A 80 3.61 22.72 0.63
C ILE A 80 4.66 23.34 1.54
N ASP A 81 4.26 23.71 2.75
CA ASP A 81 5.20 24.17 3.77
C ASP A 81 6.07 23.01 4.28
N SER A 82 7.35 23.01 3.93
CA SER A 82 8.34 22.01 4.36
C SER A 82 8.98 22.32 5.72
N ALA A 83 8.75 23.49 6.32
CA ALA A 83 9.53 23.97 7.47
C ALA A 83 8.72 23.99 8.78
N ASN A 84 9.09 23.12 9.73
CA ASN A 84 8.83 23.22 11.18
C ASN A 84 7.39 23.44 11.71
N SER A 85 6.35 23.45 10.87
CA SER A 85 4.96 23.48 11.33
C SER A 85 4.51 22.11 11.84
N LYS A 86 3.67 22.06 12.88
CA LYS A 86 3.09 20.80 13.42
C LYS A 86 2.23 20.03 12.38
N LYS A 87 1.95 20.63 11.22
CA LYS A 87 1.12 20.12 10.12
C LYS A 87 1.96 19.75 8.88
N ARG A 88 3.11 19.09 9.07
CA ARG A 88 3.92 18.63 7.93
C ARG A 88 3.14 17.70 7.02
N SER A 89 3.30 17.87 5.71
CA SER A 89 2.89 16.86 4.73
C SER A 89 3.74 15.61 4.89
N LEU A 90 3.14 14.45 4.70
CA LEU A 90 3.78 13.16 4.89
C LEU A 90 3.02 12.08 4.12
N LEU A 91 3.72 11.34 3.25
CA LEU A 91 3.23 10.10 2.68
C LEU A 91 3.90 8.94 3.41
N GLN A 92 3.13 8.18 4.17
CA GLN A 92 3.58 6.97 4.83
C GLN A 92 3.14 5.76 4.00
N PHE A 93 4.11 4.99 3.50
CA PHE A 93 3.86 3.76 2.76
C PHE A 93 4.08 2.55 3.68
N VAL A 94 3.09 1.67 3.73
CA VAL A 94 3.12 0.50 4.62
C VAL A 94 3.03 -0.77 3.79
N ASN A 95 4.01 -1.65 3.91
CA ASN A 95 4.00 -2.96 3.26
C ASN A 95 3.42 -4.02 4.22
N TRP A 96 2.25 -4.53 3.88
CA TRP A 96 1.51 -5.53 4.66
C TRP A 96 1.48 -6.87 3.92
N PRO A 97 2.26 -7.86 4.40
CA PRO A 97 2.25 -9.20 3.81
C PRO A 97 0.94 -9.93 4.11
N LEU A 98 0.76 -11.10 3.51
CA LEU A 98 -0.38 -11.99 3.80
C LEU A 98 -0.41 -12.42 5.27
N ASP A 99 0.76 -12.81 5.79
CA ASP A 99 0.99 -13.24 7.17
C ASP A 99 2.27 -12.60 7.73
N THR A 100 2.31 -12.38 9.04
CA THR A 100 3.50 -11.84 9.72
C THR A 100 4.61 -12.88 9.80
N SER A 101 5.86 -12.46 9.99
CA SER A 101 7.02 -13.37 10.13
C SER A 101 7.03 -14.18 11.44
N GLY A 102 5.93 -14.17 12.22
CA GLY A 102 5.79 -14.80 13.52
C GLY A 102 4.34 -14.69 14.03
N ASN A 103 4.14 -14.79 15.34
CA ASN A 103 2.78 -14.71 15.93
C ASN A 103 2.50 -13.39 16.66
N GLU A 104 3.45 -12.46 16.61
CA GLU A 104 3.26 -11.12 17.15
C GLU A 104 2.27 -10.34 16.28
N PRO A 105 1.32 -9.62 16.88
CA PRO A 105 0.44 -8.73 16.14
C PRO A 105 1.25 -7.62 15.48
N LEU A 106 0.80 -7.17 14.32
CA LEU A 106 1.36 -5.95 13.72
C LEU A 106 1.12 -4.79 14.68
N ALA A 107 2.17 -4.02 14.94
CA ALA A 107 2.00 -2.79 15.69
C ALA A 107 1.04 -1.86 14.91
N PRO A 108 0.18 -1.11 15.61
CA PRO A 108 -0.70 -0.16 14.97
C PRO A 108 0.12 0.86 14.19
N VAL A 109 -0.28 1.13 12.94
CA VAL A 109 0.26 2.27 12.20
C VAL A 109 -0.22 3.53 12.93
N PRO A 110 0.69 4.44 13.35
CA PRO A 110 0.28 5.67 14.02
C PRO A 110 -0.77 6.40 13.19
N SER A 111 -1.88 6.79 13.81
CA SER A 111 -2.86 7.65 13.15
C SER A 111 -2.16 8.96 12.78
N LEU A 112 -1.95 9.20 11.48
CA LEU A 112 -1.44 10.48 10.98
C LEU A 112 -2.54 11.55 10.84
N LEU A 113 -3.80 11.15 11.05
CA LEU A 113 -5.00 11.88 10.60
C LEU A 113 -5.87 12.37 11.77
N ASP A 114 -5.24 13.08 12.70
CA ASP A 114 -5.96 13.74 13.80
C ASP A 114 -6.62 15.06 13.34
N ALA A 115 -6.20 15.61 12.20
CA ALA A 115 -6.72 16.87 11.66
C ALA A 115 -7.83 16.62 10.63
N ARG A 116 -9.01 17.21 10.85
CA ARG A 116 -10.08 17.30 9.85
C ARG A 116 -9.82 18.52 8.96
N PRO A 117 -9.60 18.35 7.65
CA PRO A 117 -9.36 19.49 6.78
C PRO A 117 -10.61 20.37 6.67
N SER A 118 -10.43 21.69 6.66
CA SER A 118 -11.52 22.68 6.60
C SER A 118 -11.92 23.05 5.17
N ASP A 119 -10.95 23.19 4.27
CA ASP A 119 -11.10 23.39 2.83
C ASP A 119 -10.23 22.34 2.11
N GLY A 120 -10.75 21.12 2.09
CA GLY A 120 -10.00 19.98 1.59
C GLY A 120 -10.82 18.71 1.52
N CYS A 121 -10.14 17.58 1.53
CA CYS A 121 -10.77 16.27 1.46
C CYS A 121 -10.15 15.31 2.45
N ARG A 122 -10.99 14.43 3.00
CA ARG A 122 -10.57 13.23 3.74
C ARG A 122 -11.12 12.00 3.03
N ILE A 123 -10.26 11.05 2.72
CA ILE A 123 -10.64 9.69 2.31
C ILE A 123 -10.24 8.73 3.42
N SER A 124 -11.13 7.83 3.80
CA SER A 124 -10.78 6.62 4.54
C SER A 124 -11.20 5.40 3.74
N SER A 125 -10.23 4.49 3.54
CA SER A 125 -10.44 3.28 2.75
C SER A 125 -9.46 2.16 3.12
N PRO A 126 -9.75 0.91 2.72
CA PRO A 126 -8.83 -0.20 2.93
C PRO A 126 -7.44 -0.02 2.29
N TRP A 127 -7.31 0.77 1.22
CA TRP A 127 -6.05 0.96 0.50
C TRP A 127 -5.28 2.20 0.94
N ILE A 128 -6.00 3.26 1.35
CA ILE A 128 -5.42 4.54 1.74
C ILE A 128 -6.30 5.25 2.76
N ASP A 129 -5.69 5.82 3.79
CA ASP A 129 -6.29 6.95 4.50
C ASP A 129 -5.55 8.22 4.11
N LEU A 130 -6.27 9.22 3.65
CA LEU A 130 -5.73 10.45 3.06
C LEU A 130 -6.47 11.65 3.64
N ALA A 131 -5.74 12.66 4.06
CA ALA A 131 -6.27 14.00 4.24
C ALA A 131 -5.44 15.00 3.45
N PHE A 132 -6.14 15.87 2.76
CA PHE A 132 -5.58 16.93 1.96
C PHE A 132 -6.29 18.23 2.30
N GLU A 133 -5.53 19.30 2.47
CA GLU A 133 -6.05 20.65 2.66
C GLU A 133 -5.45 21.55 1.59
N ARG A 134 -6.28 22.36 0.95
CA ARG A 134 -5.85 23.32 -0.06
C ARG A 134 -5.52 24.69 0.54
N ARG A 135 -6.20 25.09 1.62
CA ARG A 135 -6.07 26.41 2.24
C ARG A 135 -6.16 26.34 3.76
N PRO A 136 -5.58 27.30 4.51
CA PRO A 136 -4.78 28.43 4.03
C PRO A 136 -3.36 28.04 3.62
N VAL A 137 -2.82 26.94 4.16
CA VAL A 137 -1.51 26.39 3.81
C VAL A 137 -1.74 24.97 3.28
N PRO A 138 -1.38 24.68 2.01
CA PRO A 138 -1.57 23.35 1.44
C PRO A 138 -0.78 22.28 2.19
N TRP A 139 -1.42 21.17 2.52
CA TRP A 139 -0.75 19.99 3.06
C TRP A 139 -1.45 18.70 2.65
N ILE A 140 -0.68 17.62 2.62
CA ILE A 140 -1.18 16.26 2.34
C ILE A 140 -0.60 15.27 3.35
N ARG A 141 -1.47 14.47 3.97
CA ARG A 141 -1.09 13.36 4.83
C ARG A 141 -1.77 12.10 4.36
N ALA A 142 -0.99 11.04 4.16
CA ALA A 142 -1.56 9.77 3.76
C ALA A 142 -0.85 8.59 4.45
N VAL A 143 -1.64 7.59 4.79
CA VAL A 143 -1.17 6.22 5.03
C VAL A 143 -1.60 5.39 3.82
N VAL A 144 -0.64 5.09 2.96
CA VAL A 144 -0.81 4.33 1.72
C VAL A 144 -0.40 2.88 1.99
N ARG A 145 -1.30 1.93 1.76
CA ARG A 145 -1.11 0.53 2.14
C ARG A 145 -0.86 -0.32 0.90
N TRP A 146 0.24 -1.06 0.89
CA TRP A 146 0.46 -2.18 -0.01
C TRP A 146 0.07 -3.46 0.72
N ASN A 147 -1.21 -3.84 0.61
CA ASN A 147 -1.81 -4.87 1.46
C ASN A 147 -2.21 -6.11 0.66
N GLN A 148 -1.46 -7.20 0.88
CA GLN A 148 -1.70 -8.48 0.19
C GLN A 148 -3.06 -9.07 0.53
N ARG A 149 -3.48 -9.02 1.80
CA ARG A 149 -4.75 -9.59 2.24
C ARG A 149 -5.93 -8.77 1.71
N GLN A 150 -5.78 -7.45 1.60
CA GLN A 150 -6.81 -6.61 0.98
C GLN A 150 -7.00 -6.96 -0.49
N LEU A 151 -5.91 -7.15 -1.25
CA LEU A 151 -6.04 -7.60 -2.64
C LEU A 151 -6.84 -8.91 -2.72
N LEU A 152 -6.60 -9.88 -1.83
CA LEU A 152 -7.37 -11.13 -1.82
C LEU A 152 -8.85 -10.91 -1.49
N ALA A 153 -9.15 -10.06 -0.52
CA ALA A 153 -10.53 -9.71 -0.17
C ALA A 153 -11.25 -9.09 -1.39
N ASP A 154 -10.60 -8.16 -2.08
CA ASP A 154 -11.14 -7.53 -3.29
C ASP A 154 -11.38 -8.56 -4.39
N GLN A 155 -10.42 -9.46 -4.64
CA GLN A 155 -10.56 -10.51 -5.66
C GLN A 155 -11.63 -11.56 -5.30
N ALA A 156 -11.79 -11.89 -4.02
CA ALA A 156 -12.85 -12.77 -3.54
C ALA A 156 -14.23 -12.14 -3.76
N MET A 157 -14.40 -10.86 -3.39
CA MET A 157 -15.62 -10.11 -3.66
C MET A 157 -15.96 -10.08 -5.16
N LEU A 158 -14.99 -9.74 -6.01
CA LEU A 158 -15.16 -9.71 -7.48
C LEU A 158 -15.37 -11.09 -8.11
N ALA A 159 -15.05 -12.17 -7.40
CA ALA A 159 -15.36 -13.54 -7.78
C ALA A 159 -16.76 -14.00 -7.29
N GLY A 160 -17.50 -13.13 -6.59
CA GLY A 160 -18.83 -13.44 -6.06
C GLY A 160 -18.83 -14.16 -4.71
N ALA A 161 -17.70 -14.17 -4.00
CA ALA A 161 -17.65 -14.73 -2.65
C ALA A 161 -18.56 -13.95 -1.71
N ARG A 162 -19.31 -14.68 -0.87
CA ARG A 162 -20.15 -14.11 0.18
C ARG A 162 -19.34 -13.98 1.48
N ASN A 163 -19.78 -13.12 2.39
CA ASN A 163 -19.20 -12.96 3.73
C ASN A 163 -17.72 -12.56 3.75
N VAL A 164 -17.22 -11.92 2.68
CA VAL A 164 -15.92 -11.25 2.76
C VAL A 164 -16.07 -10.06 3.69
N SER A 165 -15.21 -9.94 4.71
CA SER A 165 -15.26 -8.82 5.64
C SER A 165 -15.16 -7.50 4.88
N ALA A 166 -16.09 -6.58 5.16
CA ALA A 166 -15.96 -5.20 4.72
C ALA A 166 -14.84 -4.50 5.52
N GLY A 167 -14.22 -3.49 4.92
CA GLY A 167 -13.16 -2.70 5.53
C GLY A 167 -11.76 -3.28 5.32
N LEU A 168 -10.84 -2.87 6.20
CA LEU A 168 -9.42 -3.15 6.08
C LEU A 168 -9.07 -4.58 6.47
N ALA A 169 -8.59 -5.38 5.51
CA ALA A 169 -8.12 -6.74 5.77
C ALA A 169 -6.71 -6.73 6.39
N MET A 170 -6.60 -7.00 7.69
CA MET A 170 -5.33 -7.05 8.41
C MET A 170 -4.54 -8.33 8.11
N PRO A 171 -3.21 -8.29 7.97
CA PRO A 171 -2.38 -9.49 7.86
C PRO A 171 -2.65 -10.50 8.98
N LEU A 172 -2.55 -11.80 8.64
CA LEU A 172 -2.71 -12.89 9.60
C LEU A 172 -1.47 -13.04 10.49
N LYS A 173 -1.64 -13.61 11.68
CA LYS A 173 -0.51 -14.23 12.37
C LYS A 173 -0.04 -15.44 11.58
N GLN A 174 1.25 -15.75 11.64
CA GLN A 174 1.79 -16.91 10.95
C GLN A 174 1.06 -18.21 11.34
N SER A 175 0.75 -18.41 12.63
CA SER A 175 0.02 -19.58 13.10
C SER A 175 -1.40 -19.67 12.55
N GLU A 176 -2.10 -18.54 12.42
CA GLU A 176 -3.45 -18.50 11.84
C GLU A 176 -3.41 -18.86 10.36
N PHE A 177 -2.44 -18.32 9.61
CA PHE A 177 -2.27 -18.66 8.21
C PHE A 177 -1.94 -20.15 8.02
N ILE A 178 -1.03 -20.70 8.83
CA ILE A 178 -0.68 -22.14 8.78
C ILE A 178 -1.89 -22.99 9.13
N HIS A 179 -2.67 -22.61 10.16
CA HIS A 179 -3.88 -23.33 10.53
C HIS A 179 -4.88 -23.39 9.37
N PHE A 180 -5.17 -22.25 8.72
CA PHE A 180 -6.09 -22.25 7.58
C PHE A 180 -5.55 -22.99 6.36
N ALA A 181 -4.26 -22.84 6.06
CA ALA A 181 -3.65 -23.45 4.88
C ALA A 181 -3.52 -24.97 5.03
N GLU A 182 -2.94 -25.44 6.13
CA GLU A 182 -2.64 -26.86 6.34
C GLU A 182 -3.83 -27.57 7.01
N GLY A 183 -4.20 -27.11 8.22
CA GLY A 183 -5.16 -27.81 9.08
C GLY A 183 -6.61 -27.75 8.60
N GLU A 184 -6.99 -26.68 7.88
CA GLU A 184 -8.36 -26.54 7.37
C GLU A 184 -8.46 -26.91 5.89
N TYR A 185 -7.62 -26.31 5.04
CA TYR A 185 -7.71 -26.49 3.58
C TYR A 185 -6.99 -27.73 3.07
N ALA A 186 -5.69 -27.92 3.37
CA ALA A 186 -4.95 -29.05 2.84
C ALA A 186 -5.52 -30.39 3.34
N ASP A 187 -5.78 -30.50 4.66
CA ASP A 187 -6.37 -31.69 5.24
C ASP A 187 -7.71 -32.07 4.56
N SER A 188 -8.59 -31.09 4.30
CA SER A 188 -9.91 -31.30 3.70
C SER A 188 -9.89 -31.51 2.19
N GLU A 189 -9.24 -30.61 1.45
CA GLU A 189 -9.38 -30.49 0.00
C GLU A 189 -8.25 -31.18 -0.78
N ILE A 190 -7.09 -31.42 -0.14
CA ILE A 190 -5.94 -32.08 -0.76
C ILE A 190 -5.85 -33.52 -0.27
N ASP A 191 -5.88 -33.71 1.05
CA ASP A 191 -5.74 -35.04 1.67
C ASP A 191 -7.08 -35.75 1.87
N HIS A 192 -8.20 -35.07 1.57
CA HIS A 192 -9.55 -35.63 1.61
C HIS A 192 -9.95 -36.18 3.00
N GLN A 193 -9.44 -35.58 4.06
CA GLN A 193 -9.81 -35.94 5.42
C GLN A 193 -11.26 -35.51 5.71
N PRO A 194 -12.04 -36.34 6.44
CA PRO A 194 -13.41 -35.99 6.77
C PRO A 194 -13.49 -34.72 7.62
N ALA A 195 -14.24 -33.73 7.14
CA ALA A 195 -14.51 -32.49 7.89
C ALA A 195 -15.98 -32.42 8.31
N ALA A 196 -16.23 -31.92 9.52
CA ALA A 196 -17.59 -31.78 10.06
C ALA A 196 -18.41 -30.67 9.38
N LYS A 197 -17.73 -29.69 8.76
CA LYS A 197 -18.36 -28.53 8.11
C LYS A 197 -17.76 -28.28 6.71
N PRO A 198 -18.53 -27.70 5.78
CA PRO A 198 -18.03 -27.24 4.49
C PRO A 198 -16.81 -26.32 4.65
N ILE A 199 -15.91 -26.34 3.68
CA ILE A 199 -14.68 -25.55 3.73
C ILE A 199 -14.97 -24.03 3.77
N GLU A 200 -16.06 -23.59 3.14
CA GLU A 200 -16.55 -22.21 3.15
C GLU A 200 -16.92 -21.68 4.53
N GLU A 201 -17.22 -22.56 5.49
CA GLU A 201 -17.53 -22.18 6.87
C GLU A 201 -16.31 -22.16 7.78
N ARG A 202 -15.20 -22.77 7.34
CA ARG A 202 -13.99 -22.96 8.14
C ARG A 202 -12.86 -22.02 7.74
N VAL A 203 -12.77 -21.67 6.46
CA VAL A 203 -11.70 -20.83 5.92
C VAL A 203 -12.25 -19.49 5.42
N PRO A 204 -11.61 -18.36 5.78
CA PRO A 204 -11.98 -17.05 5.24
C PRO A 204 -12.06 -17.01 3.71
N PRO A 205 -13.07 -16.36 3.11
CA PRO A 205 -13.28 -16.41 1.66
C PRO A 205 -12.13 -15.81 0.81
N ASP A 206 -11.42 -14.82 1.35
CA ASP A 206 -10.20 -14.24 0.77
C ASP A 206 -9.09 -15.28 0.66
N LEU A 207 -8.89 -16.08 1.72
CA LEU A 207 -7.93 -17.18 1.71
C LEU A 207 -8.39 -18.33 0.82
N LEU A 208 -9.69 -18.66 0.78
CA LEU A 208 -10.19 -19.69 -0.14
C LEU A 208 -9.99 -19.31 -1.60
N TRP A 209 -10.15 -18.03 -1.95
CA TRP A 209 -9.84 -17.55 -3.29
C TRP A 209 -8.38 -17.83 -3.66
N LEU A 210 -7.46 -17.60 -2.72
CA LEU A 210 -6.03 -17.86 -2.87
C LEU A 210 -5.74 -19.36 -2.98
N PHE A 211 -6.23 -20.16 -2.02
CA PHE A 211 -5.92 -21.58 -1.90
C PHE A 211 -6.39 -22.38 -3.12
N ARG A 212 -7.58 -22.08 -3.65
CA ARG A 212 -8.10 -22.66 -4.89
C ARG A 212 -7.29 -22.29 -6.14
N ARG A 213 -6.35 -21.35 -6.05
CA ARG A 213 -5.47 -20.91 -7.15
C ARG A 213 -4.00 -21.21 -6.85
N ALA A 214 -3.72 -21.79 -5.69
CA ALA A 214 -2.42 -22.30 -5.34
C ALA A 214 -2.17 -23.66 -6.01
N TRP A 215 -0.91 -24.09 -6.07
CA TRP A 215 -0.58 -25.41 -6.58
C TRP A 215 -0.97 -26.46 -5.52
N GLN A 216 -1.94 -27.31 -5.86
CA GLN A 216 -2.38 -28.41 -5.00
C GLN A 216 -1.35 -29.54 -5.06
N SER A 217 -0.58 -29.74 -4.01
CA SER A 217 0.48 -30.76 -3.98
C SER A 217 0.74 -31.22 -2.56
N THR A 218 0.88 -32.54 -2.41
CA THR A 218 1.29 -33.21 -1.16
C THR A 218 2.82 -33.23 -0.98
N ARG A 219 3.58 -32.78 -1.99
CA ARG A 219 5.05 -32.66 -1.91
C ARG A 219 5.45 -31.39 -1.15
N GLY A 220 5.41 -31.49 0.18
CA GLY A 220 5.78 -30.43 1.12
C GLY A 220 4.59 -29.58 1.59
N PRO A 221 4.83 -28.58 2.47
CA PRO A 221 3.76 -27.82 3.10
C PRO A 221 2.98 -26.97 2.08
N PHE A 222 1.65 -27.08 2.07
CA PHE A 222 0.78 -26.35 1.15
C PHE A 222 0.90 -24.82 1.34
N SER A 223 1.13 -24.37 2.56
CA SER A 223 1.34 -22.96 2.93
C SER A 223 2.46 -22.29 2.11
N ARG A 224 3.50 -23.02 1.68
CA ARG A 224 4.54 -22.48 0.78
C ARG A 224 4.00 -22.24 -0.64
N GLY A 225 3.17 -23.16 -1.13
CA GLY A 225 2.46 -23.05 -2.40
C GLY A 225 1.49 -21.86 -2.40
N ALA A 226 0.74 -21.68 -1.31
CA ALA A 226 -0.17 -20.56 -1.11
C ALA A 226 0.56 -19.21 -1.07
N ARG A 227 1.67 -19.07 -0.31
CA ARG A 227 2.48 -17.83 -0.33
C ARG A 227 3.05 -17.53 -1.72
N SER A 228 3.48 -18.55 -2.45
CA SER A 228 3.96 -18.39 -3.83
C SER A 228 2.83 -17.92 -4.77
N ALA A 229 1.61 -18.41 -4.57
CA ALA A 229 0.44 -17.95 -5.32
C ALA A 229 0.08 -16.50 -4.99
N MET A 230 0.21 -16.09 -3.73
CA MET A 230 0.01 -14.70 -3.30
C MET A 230 0.99 -13.76 -3.96
N ASN A 231 2.28 -14.11 -3.99
CA ASN A 231 3.31 -13.29 -4.63
C ASN A 231 3.00 -13.09 -6.13
N ARG A 232 2.58 -14.15 -6.83
CA ARG A 232 2.15 -14.06 -8.24
C ARG A 232 0.88 -13.21 -8.41
N ALA A 233 -0.06 -13.29 -7.48
CA ALA A 233 -1.26 -12.45 -7.52
C ALA A 233 -0.90 -10.98 -7.34
N MET A 234 0.00 -10.64 -6.40
CA MET A 234 0.49 -9.27 -6.23
C MET A 234 1.22 -8.77 -7.47
N GLU A 235 2.10 -9.56 -8.06
CA GLU A 235 2.82 -9.21 -9.30
C GLU A 235 1.83 -8.87 -10.41
N LYS A 236 0.84 -9.74 -10.66
CA LYS A 236 -0.20 -9.51 -11.69
C LYS A 236 -1.11 -8.32 -11.38
N GLY A 237 -1.38 -8.07 -10.10
CA GLY A 237 -2.27 -7.02 -9.63
C GLY A 237 -1.59 -5.66 -9.42
N ALA A 238 -0.26 -5.60 -9.42
CA ALA A 238 0.53 -4.46 -8.96
C ALA A 238 0.14 -3.14 -9.63
N GLU A 239 0.10 -3.12 -10.97
CA GLU A 239 -0.23 -1.91 -11.72
C GLU A 239 -1.67 -1.45 -11.46
N ARG A 240 -2.62 -2.39 -11.40
CA ARG A 240 -4.04 -2.11 -11.16
C ARG A 240 -4.30 -1.63 -9.74
N TYR A 241 -3.58 -2.19 -8.77
CA TYR A 241 -3.58 -1.73 -7.38
C TYR A 241 -3.00 -0.32 -7.25
N THR A 242 -1.92 -0.04 -7.98
CA THR A 242 -1.33 1.31 -8.06
C THR A 242 -2.32 2.30 -8.65
N ALA A 243 -2.95 1.95 -9.77
CA ALA A 243 -3.95 2.79 -10.43
C ALA A 243 -5.16 3.08 -9.54
N LEU A 244 -5.62 2.10 -8.75
CA LEU A 244 -6.67 2.29 -7.74
C LEU A 244 -6.29 3.36 -6.71
N VAL A 245 -5.11 3.26 -6.11
CA VAL A 245 -4.64 4.23 -5.10
C VAL A 245 -4.50 5.62 -5.71
N ILE A 246 -3.98 5.71 -6.94
CA ILE A 246 -3.89 6.97 -7.69
C ILE A 246 -5.27 7.58 -7.93
N ALA A 247 -6.27 6.77 -8.32
CA ALA A 247 -7.64 7.24 -8.53
C ALA A 247 -8.28 7.79 -7.25
N LEU A 248 -8.03 7.17 -6.10
CA LEU A 248 -8.47 7.68 -4.80
C LEU A 248 -7.80 9.03 -4.47
N ILE A 249 -6.51 9.16 -4.73
CA ILE A 249 -5.79 10.43 -4.56
C ILE A 249 -6.42 11.51 -5.45
N ASP A 250 -6.62 11.24 -6.74
CA ASP A 250 -7.22 12.19 -7.68
C ASP A 250 -8.64 12.59 -7.27
N ARG A 251 -9.45 11.62 -6.80
CA ARG A 251 -10.78 11.89 -6.24
C ARG A 251 -10.71 12.88 -5.09
N CYS A 252 -9.70 12.74 -4.23
CA CYS A 252 -9.54 13.64 -3.09
C CYS A 252 -9.10 15.04 -3.49
N PHE A 253 -8.14 15.16 -4.41
CA PHE A 253 -7.72 16.46 -4.96
C PHE A 253 -8.85 17.20 -5.69
N ALA A 254 -9.75 16.46 -6.35
CA ALA A 254 -10.90 17.03 -7.04
C ALA A 254 -12.03 17.49 -6.09
N SER A 255 -12.05 17.02 -4.84
CA SER A 255 -13.11 17.31 -3.87
C SER A 255 -12.71 18.44 -2.90
N SER A 256 -13.66 19.28 -2.48
CA SER A 256 -13.47 20.26 -1.39
C SER A 256 -14.61 20.12 -0.38
N GLY A 257 -14.27 20.20 0.91
CA GLY A 257 -15.19 20.00 2.02
C GLY A 257 -15.72 18.56 2.14
N ALA A 258 -15.07 17.57 1.50
CA ALA A 258 -15.60 16.21 1.41
C ALA A 258 -14.93 15.26 2.40
N GLU A 259 -15.76 14.44 3.05
CA GLU A 259 -15.31 13.30 3.84
C GLU A 259 -15.91 12.04 3.24
N ILE A 260 -15.05 11.21 2.65
CA ILE A 260 -15.44 10.09 1.80
C ILE A 260 -14.94 8.81 2.46
N HIS A 261 -15.83 7.83 2.57
CA HIS A 261 -15.53 6.54 3.15
C HIS A 261 -15.82 5.45 2.13
N TYR A 262 -14.82 4.61 1.87
CA TYR A 262 -14.95 3.42 1.03
C TYR A 262 -14.69 2.21 1.92
N ASN A 263 -15.58 1.21 1.89
CA ASN A 263 -15.44 0.00 2.70
C ASN A 263 -15.04 -1.21 1.87
N SER A 264 -15.28 -1.18 0.56
CA SER A 264 -15.06 -2.31 -0.34
C SER A 264 -14.71 -1.86 -1.76
N ILE A 265 -14.21 -2.81 -2.56
CA ILE A 265 -13.89 -2.58 -3.97
C ILE A 265 -15.09 -2.14 -4.80
N PHE A 266 -16.31 -2.50 -4.39
CA PHE A 266 -17.53 -2.09 -5.09
C PHE A 266 -17.88 -0.62 -4.87
N ASP A 267 -17.43 -0.02 -3.77
CA ASP A 267 -17.72 1.38 -3.46
C ASP A 267 -16.93 2.35 -4.35
N ILE A 268 -15.89 1.87 -5.05
CA ILE A 268 -15.02 2.65 -5.94
C ILE A 268 -15.25 2.33 -7.43
N ALA A 269 -16.37 1.68 -7.76
CA ALA A 269 -16.70 1.28 -9.13
C ALA A 269 -16.84 2.47 -10.10
N ASP A 270 -17.07 3.68 -9.59
CA ASP A 270 -17.08 4.92 -10.36
C ASP A 270 -15.67 5.47 -10.65
N LEU A 271 -14.65 5.01 -9.93
CA LEU A 271 -13.28 5.50 -10.04
C LEU A 271 -12.40 4.62 -10.94
N ILE A 272 -12.68 3.32 -11.00
CA ILE A 272 -11.87 2.35 -11.75
C ILE A 272 -12.74 1.32 -12.47
N SER A 273 -12.18 0.68 -13.51
CA SER A 273 -12.81 -0.50 -14.12
C SER A 273 -12.59 -1.75 -13.25
N LEU A 274 -13.65 -2.26 -12.63
CA LEU A 274 -13.59 -3.47 -11.81
C LEU A 274 -13.18 -4.72 -12.61
N GLU A 275 -13.63 -4.81 -13.86
CA GLU A 275 -13.20 -5.88 -14.79
C GLU A 275 -11.71 -5.84 -15.07
N GLN A 276 -11.15 -4.64 -15.25
CA GLN A 276 -9.71 -4.48 -15.38
C GLN A 276 -8.97 -4.68 -14.06
N TYR A 277 -9.59 -4.48 -12.89
CA TYR A 277 -8.94 -4.76 -11.61
C TYR A 277 -8.83 -6.26 -11.31
N LYS A 278 -9.81 -7.05 -11.79
CA LYS A 278 -9.90 -8.50 -11.54
C LYS A 278 -8.72 -9.30 -12.10
N ILE A 279 -8.14 -10.15 -11.27
CA ILE A 279 -7.03 -11.05 -11.62
C ILE A 279 -7.61 -12.36 -12.17
N ASN A 280 -7.46 -12.55 -13.47
CA ASN A 280 -7.84 -13.79 -14.13
C ASN A 280 -6.74 -14.85 -13.95
N THR A 281 -6.87 -15.65 -12.89
CA THR A 281 -6.04 -16.85 -12.67
C THR A 281 -6.94 -18.07 -12.54
N PRO A 282 -6.65 -19.17 -13.26
CA PRO A 282 -7.48 -20.37 -13.22
C PRO A 282 -7.47 -20.99 -11.82
N ILE A 283 -8.61 -21.58 -11.45
CA ILE A 283 -8.71 -22.49 -10.29
C ILE A 283 -7.87 -23.73 -10.62
N ARG A 284 -7.17 -24.25 -9.61
CA ARG A 284 -6.26 -25.39 -9.69
C ARG A 284 -6.72 -26.52 -8.79
#